data_AF-A0AAN9A8N0-F1
#
_entry.id   AF-A0AAN9A8N0-F1
#
_cell.length_a   1.000
_cell.length_b   1.000
_cell.length_c   1.000
_cell.angle_alpha   90.00
_cell.angle_beta   90.00
_cell.angle_gamma   90.00
#
_symmetry.space_group_name_H-M   'P 1'
#
loop_
_entity.id
_entity.type
_entity.pdbx_description
1 polymer ?
#
loop_
_entity_poly.entity_id
_entity_poly.type
_entity_poly.pdbx_seq_one_letter_code
_entity_poly.pdbx_strand_id
1 'polypeptide(L)'
;MRSMFSDCTQCTNLDVKFIHIALNKVMYSGNLTALLTIKSYEKGIDTLNDLQKAMPSGLTLSLPQDTLVEYFFSTAKSGIFKDIWELVLKQDPKKSFRKASIKHTLEVIPKVLHEKYVIILPLGTIEIYIRGFGSRNFHKSADQFYPISIGIACPIGSPLKEAFNKKLHGIMAGGLVSKWIVDENLRYPDKVVQIQNEGHSPITLVQLQVIMIFMCRNLSLLE
;
A
#
# COMPACT_ATOMS: atom_id res chain seq x y z
N MET A 1 -75.87 -26.46 -11.45
CA MET A 1 -74.65 -25.71 -11.86
C MET A 1 -74.23 -24.75 -10.75
N ARG A 2 -73.33 -25.17 -9.85
CA ARG A 2 -72.43 -24.34 -8.99
C ARG A 2 -71.99 -25.18 -7.79
N SER A 3 -71.20 -26.22 -8.05
CA SER A 3 -70.51 -27.01 -7.03
C SER A 3 -69.08 -27.29 -7.49
N MET A 4 -68.40 -26.24 -7.98
CA MET A 4 -67.10 -26.39 -8.65
C MET A 4 -66.20 -25.18 -8.41
N PHE A 5 -66.17 -24.66 -7.18
CA PHE A 5 -65.20 -23.65 -6.74
C PHE A 5 -65.02 -23.76 -5.22
N SER A 6 -64.33 -24.79 -4.74
CA SER A 6 -63.93 -24.91 -3.33
C SER A 6 -62.48 -25.36 -3.12
N ASP A 7 -61.71 -25.64 -4.17
CA ASP A 7 -60.36 -26.21 -4.05
C ASP A 7 -59.31 -25.36 -4.78
N CYS A 8 -59.16 -24.08 -4.40
CA CYS A 8 -58.09 -23.23 -4.95
C CYS A 8 -57.48 -22.27 -3.91
N THR A 9 -57.34 -22.73 -2.67
CA THR A 9 -56.64 -21.99 -1.59
C THR A 9 -55.30 -22.63 -1.21
N GLN A 10 -54.94 -23.79 -1.78
CA GLN A 10 -53.62 -24.41 -1.59
C GLN A 10 -52.57 -24.03 -2.64
N CYS A 11 -52.97 -23.49 -3.81
CA CYS A 11 -52.01 -23.06 -4.84
C CYS A 11 -51.27 -21.76 -4.49
N THR A 12 -51.90 -20.85 -3.72
CA THR A 12 -51.30 -19.54 -3.39
C THR A 12 -50.15 -19.63 -2.38
N ASN A 13 -50.11 -20.66 -1.54
CA ASN A 13 -49.03 -20.86 -0.56
C ASN A 13 -47.76 -21.48 -1.17
N LEU A 14 -47.90 -22.23 -2.28
CA LEU A 14 -46.74 -22.80 -2.97
C LEU A 14 -45.97 -21.70 -3.73
N ASP A 15 -46.69 -20.81 -4.42
CA ASP A 15 -46.08 -19.73 -5.20
C ASP A 15 -45.28 -18.76 -4.32
N VAL A 16 -45.78 -18.40 -3.14
CA VAL A 16 -45.07 -17.47 -2.24
C VAL A 16 -43.75 -18.08 -1.74
N LYS A 17 -43.72 -19.39 -1.44
CA LYS A 17 -42.48 -20.07 -1.02
C LYS A 17 -41.46 -20.15 -2.15
N PHE A 18 -41.91 -20.44 -3.38
CA PHE A 18 -41.03 -20.46 -4.55
C PHE A 18 -40.44 -19.08 -4.85
N ILE A 19 -41.26 -18.03 -4.78
CA ILE A 19 -40.81 -16.64 -4.97
C ILE A 19 -39.76 -16.26 -3.91
N HIS A 20 -39.97 -16.64 -2.64
CA HIS A 20 -39.02 -16.35 -1.57
C HIS A 20 -37.68 -17.06 -1.75
N ILE A 21 -37.71 -18.34 -2.16
CA ILE A 21 -36.49 -19.12 -2.45
C ILE A 21 -35.75 -18.55 -3.67
N ALA A 22 -36.48 -18.18 -4.72
CA ALA A 22 -35.90 -17.59 -5.92
C ALA A 22 -35.23 -16.23 -5.62
N LEU A 23 -35.91 -15.36 -4.87
CA LEU A 23 -35.36 -14.06 -4.45
C LEU A 23 -34.10 -14.22 -3.60
N ASN A 24 -34.10 -15.15 -2.64
CA ASN A 24 -32.93 -15.42 -1.81
C ASN A 24 -31.74 -15.94 -2.63
N LYS A 25 -31.98 -16.82 -3.61
CA LYS A 25 -30.93 -17.32 -4.51
C LYS A 25 -30.35 -16.19 -5.36
N VAL A 26 -31.20 -15.34 -5.94
CA VAL A 26 -30.78 -14.22 -6.79
C VAL A 26 -30.00 -13.16 -5.99
N MET A 27 -30.47 -12.80 -4.79
CA MET A 27 -29.74 -11.88 -3.92
C MET A 27 -28.39 -12.44 -3.49
N TYR A 28 -28.34 -13.72 -3.13
CA TYR A 28 -27.09 -14.36 -2.72
C TYR A 28 -26.10 -14.44 -3.89
N SER A 29 -26.54 -14.85 -5.08
CA SER A 29 -25.69 -14.87 -6.26
C SER A 29 -25.21 -13.46 -6.64
N GLY A 30 -26.09 -12.45 -6.55
CA GLY A 30 -25.73 -11.06 -6.85
C GLY A 30 -24.67 -10.50 -5.90
N ASN A 31 -24.86 -10.68 -4.58
CA ASN A 31 -23.89 -10.22 -3.59
C ASN A 31 -22.57 -10.99 -3.68
N LEU A 32 -22.61 -12.30 -3.96
CA LEU A 32 -21.41 -13.09 -4.15
C LEU A 32 -20.63 -12.63 -5.39
N THR A 33 -21.31 -12.42 -6.53
CA THR A 33 -20.66 -11.88 -7.73
C THR A 33 -20.05 -10.51 -7.44
N ALA A 34 -20.74 -9.63 -6.73
CA ALA A 34 -20.23 -8.33 -6.33
C ALA A 34 -18.96 -8.44 -5.47
N LEU A 35 -18.96 -9.33 -4.46
CA LEU A 35 -17.80 -9.60 -3.61
C LEU A 35 -16.62 -10.20 -4.38
N LEU A 36 -16.89 -11.08 -5.35
CA LEU A 36 -15.85 -11.69 -6.19
C LEU A 36 -15.28 -10.71 -7.21
N THR A 37 -16.06 -9.72 -7.67
CA THR A 37 -15.58 -8.67 -8.57
C THR A 37 -14.68 -7.64 -7.87
N ILE A 38 -14.89 -7.38 -6.58
CA ILE A 38 -14.05 -6.45 -5.82
C ILE A 38 -12.81 -7.19 -5.35
N LYS A 39 -11.65 -6.93 -5.99
CA LYS A 39 -10.37 -7.33 -5.43
C LYS A 39 -10.21 -6.63 -4.08
N SER A 40 -10.24 -7.39 -2.98
CA SER A 40 -9.92 -6.88 -1.65
C SER A 40 -8.42 -6.57 -1.62
N TYR A 41 -8.05 -5.34 -1.95
CA TYR A 41 -6.72 -4.84 -1.66
C TYR A 41 -6.61 -4.64 -0.15
N GLU A 42 -5.55 -5.16 0.46
CA GLU A 42 -5.22 -4.76 1.83
C GLU A 42 -5.06 -3.24 1.84
N LYS A 43 -5.71 -2.58 2.81
CA LYS A 43 -5.60 -1.12 2.94
C LYS A 43 -4.14 -0.76 3.17
N GLY A 44 -3.59 0.09 2.32
CA GLY A 44 -2.23 0.59 2.45
C GLY A 44 -2.05 1.40 3.74
N ILE A 45 -0.80 1.55 4.17
CA ILE A 45 -0.43 2.35 5.34
C ILE A 45 -0.33 3.81 4.90
N ASP A 46 -1.32 4.61 5.29
CA ASP A 46 -1.43 6.01 4.86
C ASP A 46 -0.90 7.02 5.90
N THR A 47 -0.89 6.63 7.18
CA THR A 47 -0.48 7.50 8.28
C THR A 47 0.57 6.82 9.17
N LEU A 48 1.34 7.64 9.90
CA LEU A 48 2.28 7.12 10.90
C LEU A 48 1.57 6.34 12.02
N ASN A 49 0.32 6.68 12.34
CA ASN A 49 -0.48 5.93 13.31
C ASN A 49 -0.83 4.52 12.81
N ASP A 50 -1.14 4.41 11.52
CA ASP A 50 -1.40 3.11 10.89
C ASP A 50 -0.12 2.28 10.87
N LEU A 51 1.04 2.92 10.62
CA LEU A 51 2.34 2.27 10.67
C LEU A 51 2.64 1.71 12.08
N GLN A 52 2.42 2.51 13.13
CA GLN A 52 2.62 2.08 14.52
C GLN A 52 1.77 0.86 14.87
N LYS A 53 0.53 0.80 14.39
CA LYS A 53 -0.38 -0.34 14.61
C LYS A 53 0.01 -1.56 13.76
N ALA A 54 0.58 -1.35 12.57
CA ALA A 54 0.96 -2.41 11.66
C ALA A 54 2.32 -3.05 12.02
N MET A 55 3.24 -2.34 12.67
CA MET A 55 4.55 -2.88 13.05
C MET A 55 4.48 -4.16 13.93
N PRO A 56 3.62 -4.23 14.97
CA PRO A 56 3.41 -5.45 15.74
C PRO A 56 2.93 -6.66 14.92
N SER A 57 2.29 -6.44 13.77
CA SER A 57 1.78 -7.52 12.90
C SER A 57 2.86 -8.22 12.06
N GLY A 58 4.13 -7.83 12.24
CA GLY A 58 5.29 -8.40 11.52
C GLY A 58 5.81 -7.53 10.38
N LEU A 59 5.33 -6.28 10.27
CA LEU A 59 5.83 -5.32 9.30
C LEU A 59 7.20 -4.78 9.74
N THR A 60 8.20 -4.87 8.86
CA THR A 60 9.56 -4.43 9.15
C THR A 60 9.78 -3.02 8.60
N LEU A 61 10.31 -2.10 9.43
CA LEU A 61 10.58 -0.73 9.03
C LEU A 61 12.09 -0.57 8.79
N SER A 62 12.45 -0.10 7.61
CA SER A 62 13.81 0.24 7.23
C SER A 62 14.01 1.75 7.24
N LEU A 63 14.98 2.18 8.05
CA LEU A 63 15.49 3.54 8.07
C LEU A 63 16.96 3.50 7.63
N PRO A 64 17.36 4.33 6.65
CA PRO A 64 18.76 4.37 6.23
C PRO A 64 19.63 5.03 7.32
N GLN A 65 20.77 4.43 7.59
CA GLN A 65 21.71 4.92 8.61
C GLN A 65 22.38 6.24 8.23
N ASP A 66 22.78 6.99 9.25
CA ASP A 66 23.52 8.26 9.12
C ASP A 66 22.77 9.29 8.26
N THR A 67 21.44 9.17 8.20
CA THR A 67 20.59 10.08 7.46
C THR A 67 19.83 11.01 8.40
N LEU A 68 19.39 12.13 7.85
CA LEU A 68 18.48 13.05 8.55
C LEU A 68 17.24 12.31 9.08
N VAL A 69 16.72 11.33 8.34
CA VAL A 69 15.56 10.54 8.74
C VAL A 69 15.82 9.84 10.07
N GLU A 70 16.92 9.09 10.18
CA GLU A 70 17.31 8.41 11.42
C GLU A 70 17.53 9.42 12.57
N TYR A 71 18.19 10.54 12.28
CA TYR A 71 18.40 11.59 13.26
C TYR A 71 17.07 12.15 13.82
N PHE A 72 16.08 12.38 12.95
CA PHE A 72 14.76 12.86 13.36
C PHE A 72 14.05 11.87 14.30
N PHE A 73 14.05 10.57 13.95
CA PHE A 73 13.41 9.55 14.78
C PHE A 73 14.16 9.32 16.11
N SER A 74 15.50 9.35 16.10
CA SER A 74 16.31 9.13 17.31
C SER A 74 16.30 10.32 18.28
N THR A 75 16.13 11.54 17.77
CA THR A 75 16.10 12.77 18.59
C THR A 75 14.72 13.08 19.16
N ALA A 76 13.66 12.42 18.67
CA ALA A 76 12.29 12.63 19.14
C ALA A 76 12.13 12.23 20.62
N LYS A 77 11.79 13.20 21.48
CA LYS A 77 11.64 12.99 22.94
C LYS A 77 10.25 12.47 23.34
N SER A 78 9.23 12.71 22.53
CA SER A 78 7.84 12.31 22.77
C SER A 78 7.06 12.17 21.46
N GLY A 79 5.91 11.48 21.53
CA GLY A 79 4.98 11.31 20.41
C GLY A 79 5.25 10.10 19.53
N ILE A 80 4.48 10.00 18.44
CA ILE A 80 4.44 8.84 17.53
C ILE A 80 5.82 8.48 16.98
N PHE A 81 6.68 9.47 16.73
CA PHE A 81 8.04 9.25 16.24
C PHE A 81 8.91 8.46 17.21
N LYS A 82 8.81 8.75 18.52
CA LYS A 82 9.54 8.03 19.56
C LYS A 82 9.04 6.59 19.65
N ASP A 83 7.72 6.42 19.65
CA ASP A 83 7.11 5.08 19.74
C ASP A 83 7.53 4.21 18.56
N ILE A 84 7.51 4.76 17.34
CA ILE A 84 8.01 4.09 16.14
C ILE A 84 9.50 3.77 16.30
N TRP A 85 10.33 4.72 16.77
CA TRP A 85 11.76 4.48 16.96
C TRP A 85 12.05 3.35 17.94
N GLU A 86 11.31 3.27 19.05
CA GLU A 86 11.38 2.18 20.01
C GLU A 86 10.94 0.84 19.42
N LEU A 87 9.91 0.83 18.57
CA LEU A 87 9.50 -0.37 17.84
C LEU A 87 10.57 -0.83 16.85
N VAL A 88 11.24 0.10 16.15
CA VAL A 88 12.38 -0.25 15.28
C VAL A 88 13.55 -0.79 16.11
N LEU A 89 13.77 -0.28 17.33
CA LEU A 89 14.84 -0.76 18.22
C LEU A 89 14.61 -2.21 18.66
N LYS A 90 13.34 -2.60 18.80
CA LYS A 90 12.93 -3.97 19.16
C LYS A 90 12.96 -4.95 17.98
N GLN A 91 13.05 -4.46 16.74
CA GLN A 91 13.16 -5.32 15.56
C GLN A 91 14.55 -5.98 15.51
N ASP A 92 14.60 -7.22 15.00
CA ASP A 92 15.85 -7.96 14.84
C ASP A 92 16.86 -7.09 14.04
N PRO A 93 18.06 -6.80 14.57
CA PRO A 93 19.07 -5.99 13.90
C PRO A 93 19.57 -6.61 12.56
N LYS A 94 19.22 -7.87 12.27
CA LYS A 94 19.47 -8.50 10.95
C LYS A 94 18.37 -8.18 9.93
N LYS A 95 17.15 -7.83 10.37
CA LYS A 95 15.99 -7.50 9.53
C LYS A 95 15.73 -6.00 9.45
N SER A 96 15.94 -5.28 10.54
CA SER A 96 15.96 -3.82 10.51
C SER A 96 17.29 -3.37 9.91
N PHE A 97 17.25 -2.65 8.79
CA PHE A 97 18.44 -2.19 8.06
C PHE A 97 19.20 -1.03 8.73
N ARG A 98 18.97 -0.81 10.02
CA ARG A 98 19.99 -1.08 11.04
C ARG A 98 21.41 -0.56 10.83
N LYS A 99 22.13 -1.12 9.86
CA LYS A 99 23.60 -1.27 9.83
C LYS A 99 24.25 -0.96 8.48
N ALA A 100 23.50 -0.40 7.53
CA ALA A 100 23.86 -0.49 6.14
C ALA A 100 23.81 0.90 5.44
N SER A 101 24.96 1.30 4.87
CA SER A 101 25.19 2.54 4.11
C SER A 101 24.15 2.77 2.99
N ILE A 102 24.09 3.98 2.42
CA ILE A 102 23.21 4.39 1.29
C ILE A 102 23.13 3.36 0.15
N LYS A 103 24.21 2.61 -0.12
CA LYS A 103 24.23 1.51 -1.11
C LYS A 103 23.19 0.42 -0.82
N HIS A 104 22.93 0.13 0.45
CA HIS A 104 21.92 -0.84 0.86
C HIS A 104 20.50 -0.30 0.76
N THR A 105 20.27 1.01 0.78
CA THR A 105 18.94 1.59 0.52
C THR A 105 18.39 1.11 -0.82
N LEU A 106 19.25 0.97 -1.83
CA LEU A 106 18.89 0.41 -3.14
C LEU A 106 18.51 -1.08 -3.08
N GLU A 107 19.08 -1.84 -2.14
CA GLU A 107 18.76 -3.26 -1.95
C GLU A 107 17.45 -3.48 -1.19
N VAL A 108 17.01 -2.51 -0.38
CA VAL A 108 15.74 -2.61 0.36
C VAL A 108 14.54 -2.35 -0.55
N ILE A 109 14.68 -1.50 -1.57
CA ILE A 109 13.55 -1.14 -2.45
C ILE A 109 12.94 -2.37 -3.15
N PRO A 110 13.71 -3.29 -3.75
CA PRO A 110 13.18 -4.55 -4.25
C PRO A 110 12.53 -5.42 -3.16
N LYS A 111 12.99 -5.36 -1.91
CA LYS A 111 12.40 -6.16 -0.81
C LYS A 111 11.01 -5.68 -0.44
N VAL A 112 10.73 -4.39 -0.56
CA VAL A 112 9.36 -3.84 -0.37
C VAL A 112 8.35 -4.46 -1.34
N LEU A 113 8.80 -4.92 -2.53
CA LEU A 113 7.93 -5.56 -3.51
C LEU A 113 7.53 -6.99 -3.13
N HIS A 114 8.35 -7.67 -2.32
CA HIS A 114 8.21 -9.11 -2.07
C HIS A 114 7.94 -9.45 -0.61
N GLU A 115 8.29 -8.56 0.31
CA GLU A 115 8.22 -8.77 1.75
C GLU A 115 7.41 -7.66 2.42
N LYS A 116 6.94 -7.89 3.65
CA LYS A 116 6.21 -6.92 4.47
C LYS A 116 7.16 -5.84 5.03
N TYR A 117 7.65 -4.98 4.14
CA TYR A 117 8.60 -3.90 4.45
C TYR A 117 8.01 -2.52 4.19
N VAL A 118 8.41 -1.58 5.04
CA VAL A 118 8.21 -0.15 4.83
C VAL A 118 9.56 0.54 4.83
N ILE A 119 9.72 1.50 3.93
CA ILE A 119 10.89 2.38 3.85
C ILE A 119 10.41 3.81 4.04
N ILE A 120 11.15 4.59 4.83
CA ILE A 120 10.95 6.03 4.93
C ILE A 120 12.16 6.74 4.32
N LEU A 121 11.90 7.57 3.30
CA LEU A 121 12.90 8.36 2.59
C LEU A 121 12.34 9.74 2.23
N PRO A 122 13.21 10.74 1.97
CA PRO A 122 12.80 12.01 1.39
C PRO A 122 12.01 11.82 0.10
N LEU A 123 10.97 12.64 -0.10
CA LEU A 123 10.01 12.43 -1.17
C LEU A 123 10.64 12.41 -2.57
N GLY A 124 11.49 13.39 -2.88
CA GLY A 124 12.16 13.44 -4.19
C GLY A 124 13.06 12.22 -4.43
N THR A 125 13.67 11.68 -3.38
CA THR A 125 14.54 10.51 -3.47
C THR A 125 13.75 9.23 -3.72
N ILE A 126 12.68 8.98 -2.96
CA ILE A 126 11.87 7.77 -3.14
C ILE A 126 11.18 7.77 -4.51
N GLU A 127 10.71 8.91 -5.00
CA GLU A 127 10.02 9.00 -6.29
C GLU A 127 10.92 8.63 -7.48
N ILE A 128 12.19 9.03 -7.45
CA ILE A 128 13.16 8.65 -8.49
C ILE A 128 13.40 7.14 -8.45
N TYR A 129 13.59 6.57 -7.26
CA TYR A 129 13.90 5.14 -7.16
C TYR A 129 12.71 4.24 -7.53
N ILE A 130 11.49 4.53 -7.05
CA ILE A 130 10.32 3.67 -7.32
C ILE A 130 9.96 3.65 -8.81
N ARG A 131 10.20 4.73 -9.56
CA ARG A 131 10.01 4.76 -11.03
C ARG A 131 10.87 3.71 -11.74
N GLY A 132 12.09 3.51 -11.25
CA GLY A 132 13.00 2.47 -11.76
C GLY A 132 12.51 1.04 -11.55
N PHE A 133 11.52 0.82 -10.67
CA PHE A 133 10.92 -0.47 -10.34
C PHE A 133 9.42 -0.57 -10.71
N GLY A 134 8.86 0.48 -11.33
CA GLY A 134 7.43 0.61 -11.60
C GLY A 134 6.69 1.18 -10.40
N SER A 135 6.36 2.47 -10.45
CA SER A 135 5.77 3.23 -9.34
C SER A 135 4.45 2.62 -8.82
N ARG A 136 3.69 1.96 -9.70
CA ARG A 136 2.42 1.30 -9.39
C ARG A 136 2.54 0.09 -8.48
N ASN A 137 3.74 -0.46 -8.31
CA ASN A 137 3.98 -1.59 -7.42
C ASN A 137 4.16 -1.16 -5.95
N PHE A 138 4.19 0.14 -5.68
CA PHE A 138 4.40 0.68 -4.34
C PHE A 138 3.16 1.44 -3.88
N HIS A 139 2.79 1.26 -2.62
CA HIS A 139 1.84 2.14 -1.94
C HIS A 139 2.60 3.31 -1.31
N LYS A 140 2.32 4.53 -1.76
CA LYS A 140 2.87 5.74 -1.16
C LYS A 140 1.92 6.23 -0.08
N SER A 141 2.42 6.35 1.15
CA SER A 141 1.71 6.97 2.27
C SER A 141 1.19 8.36 1.89
N ALA A 142 -0.05 8.68 2.28
CA ALA A 142 -0.63 9.99 2.10
C ALA A 142 0.03 11.05 3.00
N ASP A 143 0.50 10.62 4.17
CA ASP A 143 1.07 11.51 5.18
C ASP A 143 2.50 11.97 4.83
N GLN A 144 2.75 13.27 4.98
CA GLN A 144 4.05 13.91 4.85
C GLN A 144 4.35 14.65 6.16
N PHE A 145 5.28 14.11 6.93
CA PHE A 145 5.37 14.41 8.35
C PHE A 145 6.51 15.37 8.73
N TYR A 146 7.40 15.74 7.81
CA TYR A 146 8.40 16.79 8.06
C TYR A 146 8.92 17.40 6.75
N PRO A 147 9.08 18.74 6.70
CA PRO A 147 9.72 19.40 5.57
C PRO A 147 11.24 19.20 5.64
N ILE A 148 11.83 18.79 4.52
CA ILE A 148 13.29 18.70 4.36
C ILE A 148 13.73 19.81 3.41
N SER A 149 14.68 20.62 3.85
CA SER A 149 15.36 21.60 2.99
C SER A 149 16.79 21.13 2.72
N ILE A 150 17.17 21.12 1.45
CA ILE A 150 18.53 20.77 1.01
C ILE A 150 19.26 22.07 0.69
N GLY A 151 20.51 22.19 1.15
CA GLY A 151 21.34 23.37 0.95
C GLY A 151 22.81 23.01 0.75
N ILE A 152 23.59 24.00 0.32
CA ILE A 152 25.04 23.86 0.16
C ILE A 152 25.71 24.28 1.47
N ALA A 153 26.45 23.36 2.08
CA ALA A 153 27.21 23.66 3.28
C ALA A 153 28.45 24.49 2.94
N CYS A 154 28.69 25.57 3.69
CA CYS A 154 29.88 26.40 3.58
C CYS A 154 30.58 26.46 4.95
N PRO A 155 31.93 26.57 4.99
CA PRO A 155 32.64 26.80 6.24
C PRO A 155 32.14 28.06 6.95
N ILE A 156 32.18 28.04 8.28
CA ILE A 156 31.78 29.19 9.11
C ILE A 156 32.66 30.40 8.74
N GLY A 157 32.04 31.54 8.46
CA GLY A 157 32.73 32.77 8.04
C GLY A 157 33.13 32.82 6.57
N SER A 158 32.81 31.81 5.76
CA SER A 158 33.15 31.83 4.34
C SER A 158 32.39 32.93 3.57
N PRO A 159 33.08 33.79 2.79
CA PRO A 159 32.42 34.80 1.95
C PRO A 159 31.61 34.16 0.81
N LEU A 160 31.84 32.88 0.52
CA LEU A 160 31.11 32.14 -0.51
C LEU A 160 29.63 31.96 -0.17
N LYS A 161 29.25 32.01 1.11
CA LYS A 161 27.85 31.86 1.53
C LYS A 161 26.94 32.88 0.85
N GLU A 162 27.33 34.15 0.87
CA GLU A 162 26.53 35.23 0.27
C GLU A 162 26.52 35.15 -1.26
N ALA A 163 27.69 34.87 -1.85
CA ALA A 163 27.83 34.70 -3.29
C ALA A 163 26.94 33.54 -3.81
N PHE A 164 26.95 32.39 -3.13
CA PHE A 164 26.09 31.25 -3.46
C PHE A 164 24.63 31.59 -3.25
N ASN A 165 24.24 32.19 -2.12
CA ASN A 165 22.84 32.55 -1.86
C ASN A 165 22.27 33.45 -2.97
N LYS A 166 23.02 34.48 -3.38
CA LYS A 166 22.60 35.37 -4.46
C LYS A 166 22.40 34.62 -5.78
N LYS A 167 23.31 33.70 -6.12
CA LYS A 167 23.20 32.88 -7.34
C LYS A 167 22.06 31.87 -7.26
N LEU A 168 21.90 31.19 -6.14
CA LEU A 168 20.81 30.24 -5.91
C LEU A 168 19.45 30.90 -5.99
N HIS A 169 19.28 32.10 -5.43
CA HIS A 169 18.05 32.88 -5.59
C HIS A 169 17.76 33.19 -7.05
N GLY A 170 18.78 33.59 -7.83
CA GLY A 170 18.62 33.79 -9.27
C GLY A 170 18.20 32.52 -10.03
N ILE A 171 18.79 31.38 -9.70
CA ILE A 171 18.46 30.07 -10.29
C ILE A 171 17.02 29.67 -9.95
N MET A 172 16.60 29.85 -8.69
CA MET A 172 15.24 29.56 -8.24
C MET A 172 14.22 30.49 -8.90
N ALA A 173 14.48 31.81 -8.92
CA ALA A 173 13.61 32.80 -9.54
C ALA A 173 13.48 32.59 -11.06
N GLY A 174 14.54 32.10 -11.71
CA GLY A 174 14.52 31.72 -13.12
C GLY A 174 13.82 30.39 -13.42
N GLY A 175 13.29 29.69 -12.41
CA GLY A 175 12.57 28.43 -12.58
C GLY A 175 13.46 27.24 -13.00
N LEU A 176 14.78 27.38 -12.95
CA LEU A 176 15.71 26.33 -13.41
C LEU A 176 15.60 25.08 -12.53
N VAL A 177 15.34 25.23 -11.23
CA VAL A 177 15.17 24.08 -10.32
C VAL A 177 13.96 23.24 -10.73
N SER A 178 12.82 23.89 -11.01
CA SER A 178 11.61 23.18 -11.46
C SER A 178 11.85 22.47 -12.80
N LYS A 179 12.56 23.13 -13.73
CA LYS A 179 12.96 22.50 -14.99
C LYS A 179 13.83 21.26 -14.77
N TRP A 180 14.87 21.36 -13.93
CA TRP A 180 15.75 20.23 -13.64
C TRP A 180 15.02 19.07 -12.98
N ILE A 181 14.06 19.34 -12.08
CA ILE A 181 13.23 18.29 -11.49
C ILE A 181 12.44 17.55 -12.58
N VAL A 182 11.85 18.27 -13.54
CA VAL A 182 11.13 17.67 -14.67
C VAL A 182 12.08 16.88 -15.57
N ASP A 183 13.22 17.47 -15.94
CA ASP A 183 14.22 16.83 -16.81
C ASP A 183 14.76 15.54 -16.17
N GLU A 184 15.05 15.55 -14.87
CA GLU A 184 15.53 14.38 -14.14
C GLU A 184 14.44 13.30 -14.03
N ASN A 185 13.19 13.72 -13.81
CA ASN A 185 12.03 12.84 -13.84
C ASN A 185 11.80 12.17 -15.20
N LEU A 186 12.15 12.85 -16.30
CA LEU A 186 12.07 12.31 -17.66
C LEU A 186 13.22 11.35 -17.98
N ARG A 187 14.39 11.50 -17.34
CA ARG A 187 15.53 10.55 -17.49
C ARG A 187 15.22 9.18 -16.90
N TYR A 188 14.38 9.13 -15.86
CA TYR A 188 13.91 7.89 -15.24
C TYR A 188 12.41 7.74 -15.49
N PRO A 189 12.00 7.44 -16.75
CA PRO A 189 10.61 7.20 -17.03
C PRO A 189 10.13 6.02 -16.19
N ASP A 190 8.91 6.13 -15.69
CA ASP A 190 8.31 5.05 -14.93
C ASP A 190 8.34 3.78 -15.79
N LYS A 191 8.94 2.70 -15.28
CA LYS A 191 8.88 1.42 -15.98
C LYS A 191 7.41 1.06 -16.08
N VAL A 192 6.88 1.11 -17.30
CA VAL A 192 5.54 0.64 -17.60
C VAL A 192 5.54 -0.86 -17.37
N VAL A 193 5.20 -1.26 -16.15
CA VAL A 193 4.72 -2.61 -15.93
C VAL A 193 3.42 -2.66 -16.71
N GLN A 194 3.40 -3.46 -17.77
CA GLN A 194 2.15 -3.92 -18.34
C GLN A 194 1.47 -4.68 -17.21
N ILE A 195 0.65 -3.97 -16.44
CA ILE A 195 -0.46 -4.60 -15.75
C ILE A 195 -1.21 -5.22 -16.93
N GLN A 196 -1.07 -6.54 -17.11
CA GLN A 196 -2.02 -7.29 -17.88
C GLN A 196 -3.37 -6.95 -17.24
N ASN A 197 -4.03 -5.95 -17.82
CA ASN A 197 -5.46 -5.74 -17.70
C ASN A 197 -6.11 -6.91 -18.46
N GLU A 198 -5.82 -8.14 -18.06
CA GLU A 198 -6.75 -9.22 -18.30
C GLU A 198 -7.92 -8.88 -17.40
N GLY A 199 -8.94 -8.28 -18.01
CA GLY A 199 -10.18 -7.79 -17.41
C GLY A 199 -11.05 -8.89 -16.79
N HIS A 200 -10.46 -10.00 -16.36
CA HIS A 200 -11.12 -11.05 -15.62
C HIS A 200 -10.15 -11.51 -14.53
N SER A 201 -10.46 -11.21 -13.27
CA SER A 201 -9.87 -11.95 -12.16
C SER A 201 -10.30 -13.41 -12.35
N PRO A 202 -9.41 -14.37 -12.67
CA PRO A 202 -9.82 -15.76 -12.69
C PRO A 202 -10.33 -16.10 -11.29
N ILE A 203 -11.50 -16.73 -11.21
CA ILE A 203 -11.98 -17.34 -9.96
C ILE A 203 -10.85 -18.25 -9.49
N THR A 204 -10.24 -17.91 -8.36
CA THR A 204 -9.07 -18.65 -7.91
C THR A 204 -9.53 -19.97 -7.32
N LEU A 205 -8.72 -21.02 -7.46
CA LEU A 205 -9.03 -22.34 -6.89
C LEU A 205 -9.32 -22.25 -5.38
N VAL A 206 -8.72 -21.28 -4.68
CA VAL A 206 -8.98 -20.99 -3.26
C VAL A 206 -10.45 -20.66 -2.99
N GLN A 207 -11.12 -19.91 -3.88
CA GLN A 207 -12.54 -19.58 -3.76
C GLN A 207 -13.43 -20.81 -3.97
N LEU A 208 -12.99 -21.79 -4.78
CA LEU A 208 -13.71 -23.05 -5.05
C LEU A 208 -13.42 -24.15 -4.01
N GLN A 209 -12.29 -24.08 -3.31
CA GLN A 209 -11.88 -25.09 -2.32
C GLN A 209 -12.89 -25.23 -1.18
N VAL A 210 -13.48 -24.13 -0.70
CA VAL A 210 -14.48 -24.19 0.38
C VAL A 210 -15.73 -24.97 -0.06
N ILE A 211 -16.15 -24.79 -1.32
CA ILE A 211 -17.28 -25.51 -1.89
C ILE A 211 -16.94 -26.99 -2.05
N MET A 212 -15.74 -27.32 -2.57
CA MET A 212 -15.31 -28.72 -2.69
C MET A 212 -15.22 -29.41 -1.33
N ILE A 213 -14.68 -28.75 -0.30
CA ILE A 213 -14.61 -29.32 1.06
C ILE A 213 -16.03 -29.60 1.59
N PHE A 214 -16.98 -28.69 1.36
CA PHE A 214 -18.38 -28.90 1.75
C PHE A 214 -19.06 -30.04 0.98
N MET A 215 -18.79 -30.18 -0.32
CA MET A 215 -19.33 -31.30 -1.11
C MET A 215 -18.75 -32.64 -0.65
N CYS A 216 -17.43 -32.74 -0.49
CA CYS A 216 -16.77 -33.97 -0.05
C CYS A 216 -17.23 -34.41 1.34
N ARG A 217 -17.44 -33.46 2.27
CA ARG A 217 -17.86 -33.75 3.64
C ARG A 217 -19.31 -34.23 3.75
N ASN A 218 -20.18 -33.79 2.85
CA ASN A 218 -21.55 -34.30 2.76
C ASN A 218 -21.62 -35.65 2.03
N LEU A 219 -20.72 -35.91 1.08
CA LEU A 219 -20.62 -37.23 0.43
C LEU A 219 -20.17 -38.32 1.42
N SER A 220 -19.23 -38.01 2.32
CA SER A 220 -18.77 -38.94 3.37
C SER A 220 -19.79 -39.21 4.50
N LEU A 221 -20.93 -38.51 4.52
CA LEU A 221 -22.03 -38.74 5.46
C LEU A 221 -23.16 -39.58 4.84
N LEU A 222 -23.04 -39.90 3.56
CA LEU A 222 -23.99 -40.73 2.80
C LEU A 222 -23.51 -42.18 2.63
N GLU A 223 -22.30 -42.50 3.10
CA GLU A 223 -21.76 -43.86 3.29
C GLU A 223 -21.86 -44.26 4.76
#